data_AF-A0A2I2F0Y0-F1
#
_entry.id   AF-A0A2I2F0Y0-F1
#
_cell.length_a   1.000
_cell.length_b   1.000
_cell.length_c   1.000
_cell.angle_alpha   90.00
_cell.angle_beta   90.00
_cell.angle_gamma   90.00
#
_symmetry.space_group_name_H-M   'P 1'
#
loop_
_entity.id
_entity.type
_entity.pdbx_description
1 polymer ?
#
loop_
_entity_poly.entity_id
_entity_poly.type
_entity_poly.pdbx_seq_one_letter_code
_entity_poly.pdbx_strand_id
1 'polypeptide(L)'
;MDSDDPANRSKSAMMSAHERWPIILTGAINDLHRSVGDATGEDRCREGKTIIGALGALKYELQHNRRMIPLDDDDDNDEPAIAASKQELQQRGYPAWYDAPWLFAECYLYRRMSTLFAKSQHWQDYEVFAPQKLASFQSAQPAVVELAIRDQDQEHRQLAAVDTRADNDEGMRRSPGQAEKLLLLGIATVSNDGQGSFCTPEAVDQVGYGHPPLSERELGAVRFLFGRWNRLR
;
A
#
# COMPACT_ATOMS: atom_id res chain seq x y z
N MET A 1 0.48 9.02 28.98
CA MET A 1 0.23 7.59 28.70
C MET A 1 -1.28 7.43 28.86
N ASP A 2 -2.00 7.99 27.89
CA ASP A 2 -3.45 8.12 27.94
C ASP A 2 -4.08 6.81 27.49
N SER A 3 -4.89 6.27 28.40
CA SER A 3 -5.54 4.97 28.28
C SER A 3 -6.59 4.95 27.17
N ASP A 4 -6.69 3.78 26.55
CA ASP A 4 -7.64 3.31 25.53
C ASP A 4 -9.14 3.46 25.89
N ASP A 5 -9.63 4.70 26.02
CA ASP A 5 -11.05 4.99 26.27
C ASP A 5 -11.91 4.66 25.02
N PRO A 6 -12.94 3.80 25.12
CA PRO A 6 -13.85 3.50 24.02
C PRO A 6 -14.58 4.73 23.45
N ALA A 7 -14.79 5.78 24.24
CA ALA A 7 -15.37 7.04 23.76
C ALA A 7 -14.38 7.85 22.89
N ASN A 8 -13.07 7.67 23.09
CA ASN A 8 -12.05 8.29 22.25
C ASN A 8 -11.88 7.51 20.93
N ARG A 9 -12.06 6.18 20.96
CA ARG A 9 -12.06 5.34 19.76
C ARG A 9 -13.21 5.68 18.80
N SER A 10 -14.43 5.87 19.31
CA SER A 10 -15.56 6.28 18.48
C SER A 10 -15.35 7.68 17.89
N LYS A 11 -14.75 8.60 18.65
CA LYS A 11 -14.42 9.95 18.18
C LYS A 11 -13.33 9.96 17.10
N SER A 12 -12.26 9.18 17.26
CA SER A 12 -11.21 9.03 16.25
C SER A 12 -11.71 8.33 14.98
N ALA A 13 -12.49 7.26 15.12
CA ALA A 13 -13.14 6.57 14.02
C ALA A 13 -14.10 7.48 13.25
N MET A 14 -14.94 8.24 13.95
CA MET A 14 -15.89 9.18 13.35
C MET A 14 -15.20 10.36 12.66
N MET A 15 -14.15 10.93 13.27
CA MET A 15 -13.31 11.95 12.63
C MET A 15 -12.63 11.40 11.37
N SER A 16 -12.11 10.16 11.43
CA SER A 16 -11.48 9.53 10.27
C SER A 16 -12.46 9.28 9.12
N ALA A 17 -13.70 8.90 9.44
CA ALA A 17 -14.71 8.60 8.43
C ALA A 17 -15.18 9.86 7.68
N HIS A 18 -15.41 10.95 8.43
CA HIS A 18 -15.93 12.18 7.86
C HIS A 18 -14.86 13.00 7.12
N GLU A 19 -13.62 12.98 7.61
CA GLU A 19 -12.53 13.81 7.06
C GLU A 19 -11.64 13.02 6.10
N ARG A 20 -11.19 11.81 6.45
CA ARG A 20 -10.15 11.10 5.68
C ARG A 20 -10.70 10.41 4.44
N TRP A 21 -11.83 9.72 4.52
CA TRP A 21 -12.35 8.94 3.38
C TRP A 21 -12.65 9.81 2.14
N PRO A 22 -13.29 11.00 2.27
CA PRO A 22 -13.47 11.89 1.11
C PRO A 22 -12.15 12.40 0.53
N ILE A 23 -11.12 12.61 1.36
CA ILE A 23 -9.78 13.01 0.90
C ILE A 23 -9.14 11.87 0.10
N ILE A 24 -9.18 10.64 0.62
CA ILE A 24 -8.66 9.44 -0.06
C ILE A 24 -9.31 9.26 -1.43
N LEU A 25 -10.64 9.34 -1.51
CA LEU A 25 -11.36 9.24 -2.77
C LEU A 25 -11.04 10.39 -3.73
N THR A 26 -10.84 11.60 -3.21
CA THR A 26 -10.41 12.75 -4.04
C THR A 26 -9.02 12.52 -4.62
N GLY A 27 -8.08 11.98 -3.82
CA GLY A 27 -6.76 11.58 -4.31
C GLY A 27 -6.87 10.56 -5.44
N ALA A 28 -7.61 9.47 -5.20
CA ALA A 28 -7.85 8.43 -6.20
C ALA A 28 -8.45 8.96 -7.52
N ILE A 29 -9.45 9.86 -7.42
CA ILE A 29 -10.08 10.49 -8.59
C ILE A 29 -9.05 11.34 -9.35
N ASN A 30 -8.26 12.14 -8.64
CA ASN A 30 -7.28 13.02 -9.27
C ASN A 30 -6.17 12.23 -9.97
N ASP A 31 -5.68 11.16 -9.34
CA ASP A 31 -4.62 10.32 -9.89
C ASP A 31 -5.12 9.56 -11.12
N LEU A 32 -6.32 8.97 -11.05
CA LEU A 32 -6.94 8.33 -12.21
C LEU A 32 -7.22 9.32 -13.33
N HIS A 33 -7.67 10.55 -13.02
CA HIS A 33 -7.88 11.59 -14.03
C HIS A 33 -6.59 11.95 -14.78
N ARG A 34 -5.45 12.02 -14.09
CA ARG A 34 -4.15 12.21 -14.76
C ARG A 34 -3.81 11.01 -15.63
N SER A 35 -3.92 9.79 -15.10
CA SER A 35 -3.63 8.57 -15.85
C SER A 35 -4.52 8.40 -17.09
N VAL A 36 -5.78 8.84 -17.03
CA VAL A 36 -6.68 8.87 -18.19
C VAL A 36 -6.26 9.92 -19.22
N GLY A 37 -5.71 11.06 -18.78
CA GLY A 37 -5.16 12.08 -19.67
C GLY A 37 -3.93 11.58 -20.46
N ASP A 38 -3.13 10.71 -19.84
CA ASP A 38 -1.94 10.11 -20.44
C ASP A 38 -2.23 8.79 -21.19
N ALA A 39 -3.43 8.24 -21.05
CA ALA A 39 -3.81 6.97 -21.65
C ALA A 39 -3.98 7.08 -23.17
N THR A 40 -3.52 6.05 -23.89
CA THR A 40 -3.75 5.88 -25.32
C THR A 40 -4.91 4.92 -25.56
N GLY A 41 -5.76 5.23 -26.54
CA GLY A 41 -6.93 4.44 -26.90
C GLY A 41 -8.24 5.00 -26.36
N GLU A 42 -9.22 5.15 -27.26
CA GLU A 42 -10.51 5.78 -26.94
C GLU A 42 -11.31 4.97 -25.90
N ASP A 43 -11.28 3.64 -26.00
CA ASP A 43 -12.01 2.74 -25.09
C ASP A 43 -11.45 2.80 -23.66
N ARG A 44 -10.11 2.77 -23.51
CA ARG A 44 -9.44 2.95 -22.22
C ARG A 44 -9.77 4.31 -21.58
N CYS A 45 -9.77 5.38 -22.38
CA CYS A 45 -10.14 6.72 -21.90
C CYS A 45 -11.61 6.81 -21.50
N ARG A 46 -12.51 6.22 -22.29
CA ARG A 46 -13.96 6.20 -22.02
C ARG A 46 -14.24 5.44 -20.72
N GLU A 47 -13.65 4.26 -20.59
CA GLU A 47 -13.78 3.43 -19.40
C GLU A 47 -13.20 4.11 -18.15
N GLY A 48 -12.03 4.73 -18.26
CA GLY A 48 -11.44 5.48 -17.15
C GLY A 48 -12.32 6.63 -16.68
N LYS A 49 -12.98 7.35 -17.61
CA LYS A 49 -13.99 8.37 -17.25
C LYS A 49 -15.21 7.78 -16.54
N THR A 50 -15.65 6.58 -16.94
CA THR A 50 -16.72 5.85 -16.24
C THR A 50 -16.32 5.53 -14.80
N ILE A 51 -15.10 5.02 -14.58
CA ILE A 51 -14.58 4.71 -13.24
C ILE A 51 -14.44 5.98 -12.39
N ILE A 52 -13.96 7.09 -12.96
CA ILE A 52 -13.91 8.41 -12.30
C ILE A 52 -15.32 8.82 -11.83
N GLY A 53 -16.33 8.66 -12.69
CA GLY A 53 -17.73 8.92 -12.34
C GLY A 53 -18.22 8.06 -11.18
N ALA A 54 -17.89 6.77 -11.19
CA ALA A 54 -18.25 5.84 -10.12
C ALA A 54 -17.56 6.16 -8.78
N LEU A 55 -16.28 6.53 -8.79
CA LEU A 55 -15.57 7.03 -7.61
C LEU A 55 -16.18 8.33 -7.08
N GLY A 56 -16.59 9.24 -7.97
CA GLY A 56 -17.31 10.47 -7.63
C GLY A 56 -18.66 10.19 -6.96
N ALA A 57 -19.42 9.21 -7.47
CA ALA A 57 -20.67 8.76 -6.86
C ALA A 57 -20.44 8.16 -5.47
N LEU A 58 -19.43 7.29 -5.31
CA LEU A 58 -19.04 6.71 -4.02
C LEU A 58 -18.66 7.79 -3.00
N LYS A 59 -17.91 8.82 -3.43
CA LYS A 59 -17.58 9.98 -2.58
C LYS A 59 -18.84 10.72 -2.15
N TYR A 60 -19.78 10.94 -3.07
CA TYR A 60 -21.05 11.59 -2.75
C TYR A 60 -21.88 10.77 -1.75
N GLU A 61 -21.98 9.44 -1.94
CA GLU A 61 -22.67 8.53 -1.03
C GLU A 61 -22.13 8.66 0.41
N LEU A 62 -20.80 8.65 0.54
CA LEU A 62 -20.08 8.83 1.79
C LEU A 62 -20.38 10.17 2.46
N GLN A 63 -20.15 11.27 1.74
CA GLN A 63 -20.32 12.63 2.29
C GLN A 63 -21.75 12.92 2.75
N HIS A 64 -22.75 12.29 2.14
CA HIS A 64 -24.16 12.48 2.47
C HIS A 64 -24.72 11.39 3.40
N ASN A 65 -23.84 10.57 4.00
CA ASN A 65 -24.21 9.45 4.87
C ASN A 65 -25.33 8.58 4.26
N ARG A 66 -25.20 8.23 2.98
CA ARG A 66 -26.17 7.36 2.30
C ARG A 66 -26.05 5.93 2.83
N ARG A 67 -27.10 5.14 2.60
CA ARG A 67 -27.09 3.71 2.89
C ARG A 67 -26.07 3.01 2.00
N MET A 68 -25.31 2.09 2.57
CA MET A 68 -24.35 1.29 1.80
C MET A 68 -25.09 0.38 0.84
N ILE A 69 -24.70 0.45 -0.43
CA ILE A 69 -25.29 -0.32 -1.53
C ILE A 69 -24.45 -1.58 -1.73
N PRO A 70 -25.08 -2.76 -1.94
CA PRO A 70 -24.38 -3.99 -2.35
C PRO A 70 -23.46 -3.77 -3.56
N LEU A 71 -22.44 -4.62 -3.67
CA LEU A 71 -21.66 -4.75 -4.91
C LEU A 71 -22.53 -5.47 -5.96
N ASP A 72 -22.48 -5.05 -7.23
CA ASP A 72 -23.32 -5.63 -8.29
C ASP A 72 -23.10 -7.14 -8.47
N ASP A 73 -24.15 -7.85 -8.91
CA ASP A 73 -24.23 -9.32 -8.91
C ASP A 73 -23.69 -10.01 -10.18
N ASP A 74 -23.39 -9.27 -11.24
CA ASP A 74 -23.32 -9.84 -12.58
C ASP A 74 -22.07 -10.66 -12.97
N ASP A 75 -21.08 -10.88 -12.08
CA ASP A 75 -20.00 -11.87 -12.36
C ASP A 75 -19.10 -12.23 -11.15
N ASP A 76 -19.24 -11.58 -9.99
CA ASP A 76 -18.27 -11.70 -8.88
C ASP A 76 -18.58 -12.82 -7.86
N ASN A 77 -19.49 -13.75 -8.17
CA ASN A 77 -19.81 -14.84 -7.22
C ASN A 77 -18.63 -15.80 -6.99
N ASP A 78 -17.63 -15.77 -7.86
CA ASP A 78 -16.45 -16.62 -7.77
C ASP A 78 -15.35 -16.05 -6.86
N GLU A 79 -15.40 -14.76 -6.47
CA GLU A 79 -14.42 -14.20 -5.55
C GLU A 79 -14.93 -14.29 -4.09
N PRO A 80 -14.37 -15.20 -3.26
CA PRO A 80 -14.91 -15.51 -1.93
C PRO A 80 -14.88 -14.29 -1.00
N ALA A 81 -13.93 -13.38 -1.22
CA ALA A 81 -13.85 -12.13 -0.47
C ALA A 81 -15.08 -11.26 -0.76
N ILE A 82 -15.47 -11.07 -2.02
CA ILE A 82 -16.63 -10.24 -2.43
C ILE A 82 -17.91 -10.83 -1.86
N ALA A 83 -18.09 -12.15 -2.00
CA ALA A 83 -19.23 -12.86 -1.42
C ALA A 83 -19.35 -12.65 0.10
N ALA A 84 -18.24 -12.78 0.83
CA ALA A 84 -18.22 -12.55 2.28
C ALA A 84 -18.61 -11.10 2.65
N SER A 85 -18.13 -10.10 1.90
CA SER A 85 -18.49 -8.70 2.14
C SER A 85 -19.95 -8.39 1.82
N LYS A 86 -20.52 -9.00 0.77
CA LYS A 86 -21.95 -8.90 0.45
C LYS A 86 -22.82 -9.51 1.56
N GLN A 87 -22.47 -10.71 2.01
CA GLN A 87 -23.18 -11.40 3.08
C GLN A 87 -23.14 -10.60 4.39
N GLU A 88 -21.97 -10.10 4.77
CA GLU A 88 -21.80 -9.26 5.96
C GLU A 88 -22.62 -7.98 5.87
N LEU A 89 -22.65 -7.30 4.71
CA LEU A 89 -23.46 -6.11 4.51
C LEU A 89 -24.97 -6.40 4.65
N GLN A 90 -25.40 -7.53 4.09
CA GLN A 90 -26.80 -7.99 4.17
C GLN A 90 -27.20 -8.29 5.62
N GLN A 91 -26.36 -9.01 6.37
CA GLN A 91 -26.60 -9.29 7.80
C GLN A 91 -26.72 -8.02 8.64
N ARG A 92 -26.07 -6.93 8.20
CA ARG A 92 -26.11 -5.62 8.85
C ARG A 92 -27.29 -4.75 8.42
N GLY A 93 -28.10 -5.18 7.44
CA GLY A 93 -29.29 -4.45 7.01
C GLY A 93 -29.00 -3.16 6.23
N TYR A 94 -27.86 -3.09 5.53
CA TYR A 94 -27.49 -1.91 4.72
C TYR A 94 -27.46 -0.60 5.52
N PRO A 95 -26.62 -0.50 6.55
CA PRO A 95 -26.49 0.70 7.36
C PRO A 95 -25.99 1.89 6.53
N ALA A 96 -26.19 3.11 7.03
CA ALA A 96 -25.52 4.27 6.47
C ALA A 96 -24.01 4.23 6.78
N TRP A 97 -23.21 4.92 5.96
CA TRP A 97 -21.75 4.91 6.07
C TRP A 97 -21.22 5.24 7.47
N TYR A 98 -21.82 6.20 8.16
CA TYR A 98 -21.40 6.65 9.49
C TYR A 98 -22.06 5.86 10.64
N ASP A 99 -23.08 5.06 10.35
CA ASP A 99 -23.80 4.25 11.34
C ASP A 99 -23.23 2.83 11.45
N ALA A 100 -22.38 2.43 10.51
CA ALA A 100 -21.75 1.12 10.50
C ALA A 100 -20.47 1.06 11.34
N PRO A 101 -20.06 -0.13 11.82
CA PRO A 101 -18.77 -0.26 12.48
C PRO A 101 -17.63 0.18 11.56
N TRP A 102 -16.78 1.06 12.08
CA TRP A 102 -15.73 1.73 11.33
C TRP A 102 -14.86 0.78 10.50
N LEU A 103 -14.37 -0.31 11.11
CA LEU A 103 -13.52 -1.28 10.41
C LEU A 103 -14.24 -1.90 9.21
N PHE A 104 -15.52 -2.26 9.37
CA PHE A 104 -16.32 -2.80 8.29
C PHE A 104 -16.53 -1.76 7.19
N ALA A 105 -16.93 -0.54 7.55
CA ALA A 105 -17.16 0.54 6.59
C ALA A 105 -15.88 0.89 5.80
N GLU A 106 -14.74 0.98 6.47
CA GLU A 106 -13.45 1.26 5.82
C GLU A 106 -13.03 0.13 4.87
N CYS A 107 -13.12 -1.14 5.30
CA CYS A 107 -12.86 -2.27 4.43
C CYS A 107 -13.83 -2.31 3.23
N TYR A 108 -15.11 -1.99 3.46
CA TYR A 108 -16.12 -1.96 2.41
C TYR A 108 -15.85 -0.85 1.38
N LEU A 109 -15.40 0.33 1.84
CA LEU A 109 -14.95 1.42 0.98
C LEU A 109 -13.85 0.96 0.02
N TYR A 110 -12.76 0.40 0.54
CA TYR A 110 -11.66 -0.08 -0.30
C TYR A 110 -12.09 -1.21 -1.22
N ARG A 111 -13.03 -2.05 -0.79
CA ARG A 111 -13.60 -3.10 -1.65
C ARG A 111 -14.40 -2.52 -2.81
N ARG A 112 -15.28 -1.55 -2.54
CA ARG A 112 -16.04 -0.83 -3.58
C ARG A 112 -15.08 -0.22 -4.60
N MET A 113 -14.01 0.44 -4.14
CA MET A 113 -12.98 0.98 -5.03
C MET A 113 -12.33 -0.11 -5.89
N SER A 114 -11.80 -1.18 -5.27
CA SER A 114 -11.12 -2.27 -5.97
C SER A 114 -12.01 -2.94 -7.03
N THR A 115 -13.30 -3.11 -6.72
CA THR A 115 -14.26 -3.77 -7.62
C THR A 115 -14.47 -2.96 -8.91
N LEU A 116 -14.39 -1.63 -8.86
CA LEU A 116 -14.48 -0.78 -10.06
C LEU A 116 -13.36 -1.06 -11.06
N PHE A 117 -12.15 -1.35 -10.56
CA PHE A 117 -10.99 -1.67 -11.39
C PHE A 117 -10.99 -3.14 -11.81
N ALA A 118 -11.36 -4.06 -10.91
CA ALA A 118 -11.44 -5.49 -11.23
C ALA A 118 -12.41 -5.80 -12.38
N LYS A 119 -13.53 -5.07 -12.44
CA LYS A 119 -14.53 -5.19 -13.53
C LYS A 119 -14.12 -4.51 -14.83
N SER A 120 -13.05 -3.73 -14.79
CA SER A 120 -12.59 -3.01 -15.95
C SER A 120 -11.99 -3.97 -16.98
N GLN A 121 -11.98 -3.62 -18.27
CA GLN A 121 -11.18 -4.33 -19.27
C GLN A 121 -9.80 -3.68 -19.47
N HIS A 122 -9.69 -2.36 -19.29
CA HIS A 122 -8.45 -1.63 -19.55
C HIS A 122 -7.74 -1.13 -18.28
N TRP A 123 -8.36 -1.23 -17.11
CA TRP A 123 -7.83 -0.72 -15.84
C TRP A 123 -7.70 -1.79 -14.73
N GLN A 124 -7.75 -3.09 -15.06
CA GLN A 124 -7.60 -4.17 -14.07
C GLN A 124 -6.30 -4.08 -13.28
N ASP A 125 -5.20 -3.78 -13.98
CA ASP A 125 -3.86 -3.67 -13.38
C ASP A 125 -3.58 -2.28 -12.76
N TYR A 126 -4.57 -1.39 -12.74
CA TYR A 126 -4.37 -0.04 -12.22
C TYR A 126 -4.39 -0.02 -10.70
N GLU A 127 -3.26 0.35 -10.10
CA GLU A 127 -3.13 0.48 -8.66
C GLU A 127 -3.24 1.94 -8.23
N VAL A 128 -4.41 2.30 -7.69
CA VAL A 128 -4.76 3.68 -7.31
C VAL A 128 -3.76 4.30 -6.35
N PHE A 129 -3.17 3.52 -5.43
CA PHE A 129 -2.29 4.06 -4.39
C PHE A 129 -0.80 3.94 -4.75
N ALA A 130 -0.45 3.48 -5.95
CA ALA A 130 0.94 3.24 -6.33
C ALA A 130 1.79 4.52 -6.30
N PRO A 131 1.32 5.68 -6.83
CA PRO A 131 2.07 6.92 -6.75
C PRO A 131 2.35 7.33 -5.30
N GLN A 132 1.36 7.19 -4.41
CA GLN A 132 1.52 7.54 -2.99
C GLN A 132 2.49 6.59 -2.28
N LYS A 133 2.41 5.29 -2.56
CA LYS A 133 3.35 4.28 -2.02
C LYS A 133 4.77 4.57 -2.47
N LEU A 134 4.97 4.86 -3.75
CA LEU A 134 6.28 5.18 -4.30
C LEU A 134 6.86 6.46 -3.69
N ALA A 135 6.07 7.54 -3.61
CA ALA A 135 6.50 8.78 -2.98
C ALA A 135 6.86 8.60 -1.49
N SER A 136 6.06 7.79 -0.77
CA SER A 136 6.35 7.46 0.63
C SER A 136 7.64 6.66 0.76
N PHE A 137 7.91 5.72 -0.16
CA PHE A 137 9.14 4.95 -0.19
C PHE A 137 10.35 5.82 -0.52
N GLN A 138 10.23 6.72 -1.50
CA GLN A 138 11.29 7.68 -1.87
C GLN A 138 11.66 8.58 -0.69
N SER A 139 10.66 9.11 0.04
CA SER A 139 10.94 9.94 1.22
C SER A 139 11.58 9.14 2.38
N ALA A 140 11.33 7.82 2.45
CA ALA A 140 11.95 6.92 3.41
C ALA A 140 13.38 6.47 3.01
N GLN A 141 13.85 6.80 1.81
CA GLN A 141 15.14 6.35 1.27
C GLN A 141 16.33 6.58 2.25
N PRO A 142 16.51 7.74 2.90
CA PRO A 142 17.65 7.95 3.80
C PRO A 142 17.64 6.99 5.01
N ALA A 143 16.46 6.73 5.56
CA ALA A 143 16.31 5.82 6.68
C ALA A 143 16.58 4.36 6.27
N VAL A 144 16.13 3.96 5.07
CA VAL A 144 16.42 2.63 4.51
C VAL A 144 17.92 2.44 4.31
N VAL A 145 18.61 3.46 3.78
CA VAL A 145 20.06 3.43 3.57
C VAL A 145 20.82 3.36 4.89
N GLU A 146 20.45 4.19 5.88
CA GLU A 146 21.07 4.18 7.20
C GLU A 146 20.95 2.80 7.86
N LEU A 147 19.77 2.20 7.79
CA LEU A 147 19.52 0.86 8.31
C LEU A 147 20.34 -0.20 7.58
N ALA A 148 20.44 -0.12 6.25
CA ALA A 148 21.26 -1.03 5.45
C ALA A 148 22.74 -1.00 5.84
N ILE A 149 23.29 0.21 6.01
CA ILE A 149 24.67 0.39 6.46
C ILE A 149 24.84 -0.16 7.87
N ARG A 150 23.91 0.13 8.79
CA ARG A 150 23.98 -0.33 10.18
C ARG A 150 23.98 -1.85 10.27
N ASP A 151 23.14 -2.52 9.50
CA ASP A 151 23.05 -3.98 9.46
C ASP A 151 24.33 -4.60 8.88
N GLN A 152 24.85 -4.04 7.79
CA GLN A 152 26.13 -4.48 7.23
C GLN A 152 27.29 -4.31 8.22
N ASP A 153 27.37 -3.16 8.90
CA ASP A 153 28.40 -2.92 9.92
C ASP A 153 28.25 -3.85 11.14
N GLN A 154 27.00 -4.18 11.52
CA GLN A 154 26.73 -5.14 12.59
C GLN A 154 27.17 -6.55 12.22
N GLU A 155 26.99 -6.96 10.97
CA GLU A 155 27.50 -8.25 10.48
C GLU A 155 29.02 -8.27 10.43
N HIS A 156 29.67 -7.26 9.86
CA HIS A 156 31.14 -7.19 9.85
C HIS A 156 31.72 -7.26 11.27
N ARG A 157 31.10 -6.56 12.23
CA ARG A 157 31.48 -6.66 13.64
C ARG A 157 31.24 -8.05 14.23
N GLN A 158 30.13 -8.71 13.88
CA GLN A 158 29.84 -10.06 14.34
C GLN A 158 30.80 -11.10 13.76
N LEU A 159 31.12 -11.02 12.46
CA LEU A 159 32.09 -11.89 11.80
C LEU A 159 33.49 -11.70 12.37
N ALA A 160 33.94 -10.46 12.57
CA ALA A 160 35.22 -10.18 13.24
C ALA A 160 35.23 -10.69 14.70
N ALA A 161 34.09 -10.63 15.39
CA ALA A 161 33.91 -11.17 16.73
C ALA A 161 33.73 -12.70 16.79
N VAL A 162 33.50 -13.35 15.64
CA VAL A 162 33.49 -14.81 15.48
C VAL A 162 34.87 -15.30 15.06
N ASP A 163 35.60 -14.61 14.19
CA ASP A 163 37.00 -14.93 13.88
C ASP A 163 37.90 -14.86 15.13
N THR A 164 37.63 -13.92 16.04
CA THR A 164 38.29 -13.86 17.36
C THR A 164 37.80 -14.91 18.37
N ARG A 165 36.65 -15.55 18.10
CA ARG A 165 36.09 -16.65 18.92
C ARG A 165 36.26 -18.02 18.26
N ALA A 166 36.68 -18.12 17.00
CA ALA A 166 36.90 -19.39 16.29
C ALA A 166 38.13 -20.14 16.79
N ASP A 167 38.92 -19.54 17.70
CA ASP A 167 39.83 -20.27 18.59
C ASP A 167 39.09 -21.03 19.71
N ASN A 168 37.78 -20.80 19.92
CA ASN A 168 36.94 -21.44 20.94
C ASN A 168 35.46 -21.57 20.48
N ASP A 169 35.18 -22.68 19.79
CA ASP A 169 33.89 -23.39 19.73
C ASP A 169 32.84 -22.96 18.68
N GLU A 170 32.35 -23.97 17.94
CA GLU A 170 31.44 -23.87 16.81
C GLU A 170 29.95 -23.83 17.23
N GLY A 171 29.17 -22.96 16.57
CA GLY A 171 27.75 -23.22 16.32
C GLY A 171 26.75 -22.27 17.00
N MET A 172 26.31 -21.24 16.28
CA MET A 172 25.01 -20.62 16.52
C MET A 172 24.46 -19.97 15.25
N ARG A 173 23.47 -20.61 14.60
CA ARG A 173 22.69 -20.02 13.50
C ARG A 173 21.62 -19.10 14.10
N ARG A 174 21.60 -17.82 13.74
CA ARG A 174 20.61 -16.84 14.24
C ARG A 174 19.49 -16.56 13.23
N SER A 175 18.27 -16.37 13.74
CA SER A 175 17.08 -15.96 12.98
C SER A 175 16.96 -14.43 12.83
N PRO A 176 16.39 -13.91 11.73
CA PRO A 176 16.22 -12.48 11.48
C PRO A 176 15.29 -11.79 12.49
N GLY A 177 15.61 -10.55 12.86
CA GLY A 177 14.91 -9.75 13.87
C GLY A 177 13.57 -9.18 13.37
N GLN A 178 12.67 -8.80 14.29
CA GLN A 178 11.35 -8.24 13.94
C GLN A 178 11.41 -6.95 13.10
N ALA A 179 12.44 -6.11 13.29
CA ALA A 179 12.66 -4.90 12.48
C ALA A 179 13.02 -5.23 11.02
N GLU A 180 13.77 -6.32 10.82
CA GLU A 180 14.13 -6.83 9.50
C GLU A 180 12.87 -7.32 8.77
N LYS A 181 11.98 -8.04 9.46
CA LYS A 181 10.69 -8.48 8.89
C LYS A 181 9.79 -7.30 8.48
N LEU A 182 9.77 -6.21 9.24
CA LEU A 182 8.97 -5.02 8.94
C LEU A 182 9.52 -4.25 7.71
N LEU A 183 10.84 -4.20 7.55
CA LEU A 183 11.50 -3.53 6.43
C LEU A 183 11.32 -4.34 5.11
N LEU A 184 11.38 -5.66 5.22
CA LEU A 184 11.17 -6.59 4.10
C LEU A 184 9.74 -6.56 3.56
N LEU A 185 8.74 -6.34 4.43
CA LEU A 185 7.35 -6.22 4.01
C LEU A 185 7.11 -4.92 3.22
N GLY A 186 7.74 -3.81 3.62
CA GLY A 186 7.63 -2.52 2.93
C GLY A 186 8.29 -2.51 1.55
N ILE A 187 9.42 -3.20 1.39
CA ILE A 187 10.10 -3.38 0.10
C ILE A 187 9.31 -4.34 -0.82
N ALA A 188 8.74 -5.41 -0.27
CA ALA A 188 7.95 -6.39 -1.04
C ALA A 188 6.67 -5.79 -1.65
N THR A 189 6.08 -4.75 -1.06
CA THR A 189 4.91 -4.07 -1.62
C THR A 189 5.25 -3.05 -2.72
N VAL A 190 6.53 -2.74 -2.94
CA VAL A 190 6.99 -1.86 -4.04
C VAL A 190 7.42 -2.66 -5.27
N SER A 191 7.51 -3.99 -5.18
CA SER A 191 7.97 -4.82 -6.29
C SER A 191 7.12 -6.09 -6.43
N ASN A 192 6.13 -6.02 -7.32
CA ASN A 192 5.67 -7.22 -8.02
C ASN A 192 5.34 -6.91 -9.48
N ASP A 193 6.26 -6.25 -10.16
CA ASP A 193 6.55 -6.45 -11.57
C ASP A 193 7.72 -7.43 -11.62
N GLY A 194 7.42 -8.68 -12.01
CA GLY A 194 8.28 -9.86 -11.89
C GLY A 194 9.58 -9.86 -12.71
N GLN A 195 10.28 -8.73 -12.81
CA GLN A 195 11.55 -8.58 -13.54
C GLN A 195 12.69 -7.99 -12.72
N GLY A 196 12.52 -7.66 -11.44
CA GLY A 196 13.64 -7.30 -10.55
C GLY A 196 14.46 -6.08 -11.02
N SER A 197 13.86 -5.22 -11.85
CA SER A 197 14.46 -3.95 -12.25
C SER A 197 14.09 -2.90 -11.20
N PHE A 198 15.08 -2.38 -10.48
CA PHE A 198 14.89 -1.12 -9.78
C PHE A 198 14.62 -0.07 -10.86
N CYS A 199 13.42 0.52 -10.90
CA CYS A 199 13.12 1.64 -11.79
C CYS A 199 14.23 2.68 -11.65
N THR A 200 15.03 2.83 -12.71
CA THR A 200 15.90 3.98 -12.84
C THR A 200 15.02 5.24 -12.87
N PRO A 201 15.41 6.30 -12.16
CA PRO A 201 14.60 7.50 -12.02
C PRO A 201 14.64 8.31 -13.32
N GLU A 202 13.90 7.88 -14.33
CA GLU A 202 13.56 8.72 -15.49
C GLU A 202 12.07 9.05 -15.56
N ALA A 203 11.25 8.54 -14.62
CA ALA A 203 9.80 8.73 -14.64
C ALA A 203 9.22 9.56 -13.48
N VAL A 204 10.05 10.15 -12.60
CA VAL A 204 9.55 10.90 -11.42
C VAL A 204 10.23 12.26 -11.30
N ASP A 205 10.06 13.09 -12.33
CA ASP A 205 10.59 14.48 -12.34
C ASP A 205 9.46 15.53 -12.26
N GLN A 206 8.34 15.21 -11.60
CA GLN A 206 7.18 16.12 -11.49
C GLN A 206 6.90 16.68 -10.09
N VAL A 207 7.73 16.38 -9.09
CA VAL A 207 7.69 17.06 -7.80
C VAL A 207 9.12 17.43 -7.45
N GLY A 208 9.45 18.72 -7.46
CA GLY A 208 10.81 19.29 -7.42
C GLY A 208 11.66 19.05 -6.15
N TYR A 209 11.70 17.82 -5.65
CA TYR A 209 12.69 17.32 -4.71
C TYR A 209 13.52 16.24 -5.41
N GLY A 210 14.54 16.65 -6.16
CA GLY A 210 15.53 15.72 -6.68
C GLY A 210 16.32 15.13 -5.52
N HIS A 211 16.07 13.87 -5.18
CA HIS A 211 16.95 13.14 -4.27
C HIS A 211 18.28 12.85 -4.99
N PRO A 212 19.44 13.14 -4.39
CA PRO A 212 20.72 12.84 -5.00
C PRO A 212 20.84 11.32 -5.24
N PRO A 213 21.46 10.90 -6.35
CA PRO A 213 21.67 9.48 -6.62
C PRO A 213 22.51 8.84 -5.50
N LEU A 214 22.17 7.60 -5.15
CA LEU A 214 22.89 6.83 -4.13
C LEU A 214 24.35 6.64 -4.54
N SER A 215 25.26 6.80 -3.57
CA SER A 215 26.67 6.46 -3.73
C SER A 215 26.87 4.94 -3.88
N GLU A 216 28.02 4.52 -4.42
CA GLU A 216 28.34 3.09 -4.56
C GLU A 216 28.28 2.32 -3.25
N ARG A 217 28.66 2.96 -2.13
CA ARG A 217 28.58 2.36 -0.80
C ARG A 217 27.14 2.09 -0.39
N GLU A 218 26.24 3.04 -0.63
CA GLU A 218 24.81 2.92 -0.30
C GLU A 218 24.13 1.89 -1.21
N LEU A 219 24.46 1.90 -2.50
CA LEU A 219 24.02 0.86 -3.45
C LEU A 219 24.48 -0.53 -3.04
N GLY A 220 25.72 -0.66 -2.56
CA GLY A 220 26.26 -1.90 -2.02
C GLY A 220 25.47 -2.40 -0.81
N ALA A 221 25.17 -1.52 0.14
CA ALA A 221 24.41 -1.85 1.35
C ALA A 221 22.96 -2.26 1.02
N VAL A 222 22.30 -1.55 0.11
CA VAL A 222 20.93 -1.87 -0.33
C VAL A 222 20.91 -3.22 -1.07
N ARG A 223 21.86 -3.47 -1.98
CA ARG A 223 21.99 -4.76 -2.68
C ARG A 223 22.26 -5.91 -1.71
N PHE A 224 23.08 -5.67 -0.70
CA PHE A 224 23.37 -6.63 0.36
C PHE A 224 22.10 -7.04 1.12
N LEU A 225 21.31 -6.07 1.58
CA LEU A 225 20.01 -6.34 2.23
C LEU A 225 19.06 -7.11 1.31
N PHE A 226 18.94 -6.68 0.05
CA PHE A 226 18.02 -7.31 -0.90
C PHE A 226 18.43 -8.75 -1.26
N GLY A 227 19.74 -9.00 -1.40
CA GLY A 227 20.26 -10.35 -1.63
C GLY A 227 19.99 -11.31 -0.46
N ARG A 228 19.95 -10.80 0.78
CA ARG A 228 19.59 -11.58 1.97
C ARG A 228 18.10 -11.90 2.02
N TRP A 229 17.24 -10.95 1.63
CA TRP A 229 15.80 -11.19 1.49
C TRP A 229 15.49 -12.35 0.54
N ASN A 230 16.06 -12.33 -0.66
CA ASN A 230 15.85 -13.38 -1.66
C ASN A 230 16.29 -14.78 -1.20
N ARG A 231 17.19 -14.88 -0.21
CA ARG A 231 17.64 -16.16 0.38
C ARG A 231 16.75 -16.66 1.52
N LEU A 232 15.89 -15.80 2.08
CA LEU A 232 14.95 -16.14 3.16
C LEU A 232 13.56 -16.55 2.64
N ARG A 233 13.34 -16.45 1.32
CA ARG A 233 12.10 -16.84 0.64
C ARG A 233 12.17 -18.25 0.10
#